data_AF-A0A369W9R3-F1
#
_entry.id   AF-A0A369W9R3-F1
#
_cell.length_a   1.000
_cell.length_b   1.000
_cell.length_c   1.000
_cell.angle_alpha   90.00
_cell.angle_beta   90.00
_cell.angle_gamma   90.00
#
_symmetry.space_group_name_H-M   'P 1'
#
loop_
_entity.id
_entity.type
_entity.pdbx_description
1 polymer ?
#
loop_
_entity_poly.entity_id
_entity_poly.type
_entity_poly.pdbx_seq_one_letter_code
_entity_poly.pdbx_strand_id
1 'polypeptide(L)'
;MPHFVRSALSVAVLSLLGMAPVIPVAAQSAADALVTVNVNMARVLRINAPAATVIIGNPGVADVTIQDPQTLVLTGKSYGRTNMIILDANGDPIADTVVEVAQLASDTVTVFMGSARTSIACAPNCQPVIMMGDDTSFTTEALTSSSVVQSMAGQ
;
A
#
# COMPACT_ATOMS: atom_id res chain seq x y z
N MET A 1 21.55 -4.50 93.72
CA MET A 1 21.92 -4.28 92.29
C MET A 1 20.83 -4.88 91.41
N PRO A 2 20.47 -4.25 90.29
CA PRO A 2 19.07 -3.91 89.95
C PRO A 2 18.27 -4.95 89.16
N HIS A 3 16.97 -4.67 89.09
CA HIS A 3 15.90 -5.30 88.31
C HIS A 3 16.11 -5.31 86.78
N PHE A 4 15.63 -6.37 86.11
CA PHE A 4 15.22 -6.42 84.70
C PHE A 4 14.05 -7.43 84.63
N VAL A 5 12.76 -7.18 84.37
CA VAL A 5 11.97 -6.18 83.62
C VAL A 5 12.21 -6.16 82.10
N ARG A 6 11.18 -6.67 81.38
CA ARG A 6 10.73 -6.42 79.98
C ARG A 6 11.60 -7.07 78.88
N SER A 7 11.07 -7.57 77.77
CA SER A 7 9.92 -7.08 77.01
C SER A 7 9.38 -8.15 76.04
N ALA A 8 8.08 -8.09 75.78
CA ALA A 8 7.37 -8.90 74.79
C ALA A 8 7.86 -8.59 73.37
N LEU A 9 8.07 -9.63 72.56
CA LEU A 9 8.33 -9.50 71.13
C LEU A 9 6.99 -9.46 70.38
N SER A 10 6.56 -8.25 70.03
CA SER A 10 5.44 -8.00 69.13
C SER A 10 5.86 -8.28 67.69
N VAL A 11 5.22 -9.24 67.02
CA VAL A 11 5.37 -9.48 65.58
C VAL A 11 4.48 -8.48 64.84
N ALA A 12 5.09 -7.47 64.22
CA ALA A 12 4.42 -6.52 63.36
C ALA A 12 4.28 -7.12 61.95
N VAL A 13 3.04 -7.42 61.54
CA VAL A 13 2.69 -7.83 60.17
C VAL A 13 2.57 -6.58 59.31
N LEU A 14 3.56 -6.35 58.45
CA LEU A 14 3.59 -5.23 57.51
C LEU A 14 2.83 -5.62 56.22
N SER A 15 1.61 -5.11 56.07
CA SER A 15 0.80 -5.31 54.85
C SER A 15 1.34 -4.44 53.70
N LEU A 16 1.91 -5.08 52.67
CA LEU A 16 2.28 -4.41 51.41
C LEU A 16 1.04 -4.20 50.55
N LEU A 17 0.68 -2.92 50.35
CA LEU A 17 -0.36 -2.47 49.44
C LEU A 17 0.17 -2.53 48.00
N GLY A 18 -0.44 -3.38 47.16
CA GLY A 18 0.00 -3.63 45.78
C GLY A 18 -0.18 -2.43 44.86
N MET A 19 0.92 -1.88 44.36
CA MET A 19 0.93 -0.95 43.23
C MET A 19 0.77 -1.75 41.93
N ALA A 20 -0.37 -1.61 41.26
CA ALA A 20 -0.56 -2.16 39.92
C ALA A 20 0.30 -1.37 38.91
N PRO A 21 1.11 -2.02 38.06
CA PRO A 21 1.89 -1.33 37.04
C PRO A 21 0.96 -0.80 35.94
N VAL A 22 1.00 0.51 35.71
CA VAL A 22 0.38 1.16 34.55
C VAL A 22 1.23 0.78 33.33
N ILE A 23 0.70 -0.10 32.48
CA ILE A 23 1.37 -0.49 31.23
C ILE A 23 1.23 0.69 30.26
N PRO A 24 2.31 1.36 29.83
CA PRO A 24 2.21 2.39 28.81
C PRO A 24 1.76 1.74 27.50
N VAL A 25 0.60 2.17 27.00
CA VAL A 25 0.15 1.83 25.64
C VAL A 25 1.10 2.55 24.69
N ALA A 26 1.99 1.79 24.05
CA ALA A 26 2.86 2.33 23.02
C ALA A 26 1.96 2.84 21.87
N ALA A 27 1.98 4.15 21.63
CA ALA A 27 1.42 4.72 20.43
C ALA A 27 2.12 4.08 19.22
N GLN A 28 1.38 3.35 18.38
CA GLN A 28 1.86 3.02 17.06
C GLN A 28 2.10 4.36 16.35
N SER A 29 3.36 4.78 16.22
CA SER A 29 3.74 5.77 15.21
C SER A 29 3.12 5.30 13.90
N ALA A 30 2.32 6.16 13.27
CA ALA A 30 1.84 5.97 11.92
C ALA A 30 3.08 5.78 11.05
N ALA A 31 3.41 4.51 10.79
CA ALA A 31 4.47 4.16 9.87
C ALA A 31 4.12 4.81 8.54
N ASP A 32 5.11 5.44 7.91
CA ASP A 32 5.14 5.81 6.50
C ASP A 32 4.41 4.75 5.67
N ALA A 33 3.14 5.02 5.38
CA ALA A 33 2.19 3.99 4.99
C ALA A 33 2.41 3.72 3.51
N LEU A 34 3.13 2.65 3.17
CA LEU A 34 3.34 2.25 1.78
C LEU A 34 1.99 1.91 1.11
N VAL A 35 1.63 2.65 0.06
CA VAL A 35 0.43 2.40 -0.75
C VAL A 35 0.82 1.63 -2.01
N THR A 36 0.34 0.40 -2.14
CA THR A 36 0.58 -0.43 -3.32
C THR A 36 -0.61 -0.38 -4.29
N VAL A 37 -0.30 -0.29 -5.58
CA VAL A 37 -1.27 -0.46 -6.69
C VAL A 37 -0.62 -1.26 -7.80
N ASN A 38 -1.40 -2.03 -8.56
CA ASN A 38 -0.87 -2.76 -9.68
C ASN A 38 -0.83 -1.89 -10.94
N VAL A 39 0.14 -2.14 -11.82
CA VAL A 39 0.21 -1.47 -13.13
C VAL A 39 -1.09 -1.69 -13.92
N ASN A 40 -1.57 -0.66 -14.60
CA ASN A 40 -2.83 -0.65 -15.35
C ASN A 40 -4.08 -0.96 -14.51
N MET A 41 -3.99 -0.83 -13.18
CA MET A 41 -5.11 -1.04 -12.27
C MET A 41 -5.37 0.21 -11.44
N ALA A 42 -6.63 0.34 -11.01
CA ALA A 42 -7.05 1.36 -10.08
C ALA A 42 -7.33 0.77 -8.70
N ARG A 43 -7.04 1.54 -7.65
CA ARG A 43 -7.32 1.23 -6.26
C ARG A 43 -8.05 2.41 -5.63
N VAL A 44 -9.17 2.12 -4.97
CA VAL A 44 -9.90 3.12 -4.17
C VAL A 44 -9.23 3.27 -2.81
N LEU A 45 -8.92 4.49 -2.44
CA LEU A 45 -8.36 4.86 -1.14
C LEU A 45 -9.39 5.70 -0.39
N ARG A 46 -9.62 5.35 0.88
CA ARG A 46 -10.45 6.12 1.80
C ARG A 46 -9.55 6.85 2.78
N ILE A 47 -9.83 8.13 2.98
CA ILE A 47 -9.03 8.99 3.86
C ILE A 47 -9.87 9.54 5.00
N ASN A 48 -9.20 9.82 6.11
CA ASN A 48 -9.82 10.16 7.40
C ASN A 48 -10.20 11.65 7.52
N ALA A 49 -9.85 12.47 6.53
CA ALA A 49 -10.19 13.89 6.46
C ALA A 49 -10.47 14.31 5.00
N PRO A 50 -11.27 15.37 4.76
CA PRO A 50 -11.56 15.86 3.42
C PRO A 50 -10.31 16.37 2.67
N ALA A 51 -9.97 15.75 1.55
CA ALA A 51 -8.93 16.24 0.65
C ALA A 51 -9.46 17.38 -0.24
N ALA A 52 -8.67 18.44 -0.37
CA ALA A 52 -8.90 19.48 -1.36
C ALA A 52 -7.92 19.37 -2.54
N THR A 53 -6.67 18.96 -2.26
CA THR A 53 -5.62 18.83 -3.27
C THR A 53 -4.88 17.52 -3.07
N VAL A 54 -4.52 16.86 -4.17
CA VAL A 54 -3.62 15.70 -4.16
C VAL A 54 -2.50 15.94 -5.17
N ILE A 55 -1.27 15.62 -4.76
CA ILE A 55 -0.05 15.81 -5.54
C ILE A 55 0.64 14.46 -5.67
N ILE A 56 0.97 14.09 -6.91
CA ILE A 56 1.82 12.93 -7.21
C ILE A 56 3.19 13.44 -7.66
N GLY A 57 4.26 12.93 -7.06
CA GLY A 57 5.62 13.34 -7.42
C GLY A 57 5.97 13.06 -8.88
N ASN A 58 5.55 11.90 -9.42
CA ASN A 58 5.73 11.53 -10.82
C ASN A 58 4.42 10.97 -11.44
N PRO A 59 3.69 11.78 -12.24
CA PRO A 59 2.44 11.36 -12.89
C PRO A 59 2.62 10.32 -14.02
N GLY A 60 3.87 10.01 -14.38
CA GLY A 60 4.20 8.89 -15.27
C GLY A 60 4.13 7.53 -14.56
N VAL A 61 4.32 7.48 -13.24
CA VAL A 61 4.30 6.26 -12.42
C VAL A 61 2.88 5.96 -11.94
N ALA A 62 2.22 6.93 -11.33
CA ALA A 62 0.84 6.79 -10.84
C ALA A 62 0.07 8.09 -11.10
N ASP A 63 -1.25 8.01 -11.06
CA ASP A 63 -2.14 9.17 -11.13
C ASP A 63 -3.28 9.00 -10.12
N VAL A 64 -3.91 10.10 -9.70
CA VAL A 64 -4.96 10.07 -8.67
C VAL A 64 -6.04 11.09 -8.96
N THR A 65 -7.29 10.67 -8.74
CA THR A 65 -8.46 11.54 -8.89
C THR A 65 -9.26 11.56 -7.60
N ILE A 66 -9.81 12.73 -7.27
CA ILE A 66 -10.71 12.90 -6.13
C ILE A 66 -12.11 12.57 -6.63
N GLN A 67 -12.71 11.49 -6.12
CA GLN A 67 -14.09 11.10 -6.46
C GLN A 67 -15.09 11.86 -5.60
N ASP A 68 -14.79 11.95 -4.30
CA ASP A 68 -15.50 12.75 -3.31
C ASP A 68 -14.48 13.20 -2.24
N PRO A 69 -14.84 14.10 -1.31
CA PRO A 69 -13.86 14.66 -0.37
C PRO A 69 -13.07 13.63 0.43
N GLN A 70 -13.57 12.41 0.64
CA GLN A 70 -12.86 11.37 1.42
C GLN A 70 -12.53 10.11 0.61
N THR A 71 -12.75 10.13 -0.70
CA THR A 71 -12.52 8.98 -1.59
C THR A 71 -11.63 9.38 -2.76
N LEU A 72 -10.47 8.73 -2.85
CA LEU A 72 -9.52 8.90 -3.93
C LEU A 72 -9.48 7.64 -4.80
N VAL A 73 -9.32 7.82 -6.11
CA VAL A 73 -9.08 6.73 -7.06
C VAL A 73 -7.64 6.86 -7.56
N LEU A 74 -6.78 5.99 -7.05
CA LEU A 74 -5.37 5.88 -7.43
C LEU A 74 -5.23 4.92 -8.61
N THR A 75 -4.54 5.31 -9.68
CA THR A 75 -4.28 4.48 -10.86
C THR A 75 -2.78 4.27 -11.03
N GLY A 76 -2.35 3.00 -11.10
CA GLY A 76 -0.97 2.65 -11.45
C GLY A 76 -0.76 2.73 -12.96
N LYS A 77 0.21 3.53 -13.42
CA LYS A 77 0.48 3.73 -14.86
C LYS A 77 1.74 3.02 -15.33
N SER A 78 2.84 3.14 -14.59
CA SER A 78 4.09 2.44 -14.90
C SER A 78 4.79 1.99 -13.63
N TYR A 79 5.67 1.00 -13.76
CA TYR A 79 6.42 0.45 -12.64
C TYR A 79 7.29 1.51 -11.96
N GLY A 80 7.35 1.45 -10.64
CA GLY A 80 8.25 2.30 -9.87
C GLY A 80 7.67 2.72 -8.53
N ARG A 81 8.37 3.64 -7.88
CA ARG A 81 7.95 4.27 -6.63
C ARG A 81 7.85 5.78 -6.84
N THR A 82 6.79 6.37 -6.33
CA THR A 82 6.59 7.82 -6.27
C THR A 82 5.96 8.19 -4.93
N ASN A 83 5.84 9.46 -4.62
CA ASN A 83 5.15 9.92 -3.42
C ASN A 83 3.79 10.53 -3.79
N MET A 84 2.85 10.43 -2.86
CA MET A 84 1.53 11.04 -2.92
C MET A 84 1.32 11.89 -1.67
N ILE A 85 1.08 13.18 -1.88
CA ILE A 85 0.82 14.15 -0.83
C ILE A 85 -0.63 14.59 -0.94
N ILE A 86 -1.36 14.53 0.17
CA ILE A 86 -2.78 14.89 0.26
C ILE A 86 -2.89 16.09 1.18
N LEU A 87 -3.50 17.17 0.70
CA LEU A 87 -3.69 18.42 1.44
C LEU A 87 -5.17 18.71 1.67
N ASP A 88 -5.48 19.34 2.80
CA ASP A 88 -6.80 19.89 3.08
C ASP A 88 -7.04 21.25 2.39
N ALA A 89 -8.18 21.88 2.65
CA ALA A 89 -8.54 23.16 2.05
C ALA A 89 -7.68 24.35 2.53
N ASN A 90 -6.99 24.22 3.66
CA ASN A 90 -6.06 25.22 4.20
C ASN A 90 -4.64 25.04 3.65
N GLY A 91 -4.37 23.93 2.96
CA GLY A 91 -3.06 23.55 2.47
C GLY A 91 -2.24 22.73 3.48
N ASP A 92 -2.85 22.31 4.59
CA ASP A 92 -2.19 21.48 5.59
C ASP A 92 -2.14 20.01 5.11
N PRO A 93 -1.00 19.31 5.32
CA PRO A 93 -0.86 17.93 4.89
C PRO A 93 -1.71 16.97 5.74
N ILE A 94 -2.62 16.27 5.07
CA ILE A 94 -3.40 15.16 5.62
C ILE A 94 -2.56 13.89 5.62
N ALA A 95 -1.80 13.65 4.54
CA ALA A 95 -0.92 12.51 4.39
C ALA A 95 0.24 12.81 3.43
N ASP A 96 1.39 12.19 3.70
CA ASP A 96 2.53 12.06 2.79
C ASP A 96 2.93 10.58 2.80
N THR A 97 2.85 9.92 1.65
CA THR A 97 3.01 8.47 1.53
C THR A 97 3.76 8.10 0.26
N VAL A 98 4.54 7.02 0.34
CA VAL A 98 5.11 6.38 -0.84
C VAL A 98 4.08 5.48 -1.52
N VAL A 99 3.88 5.71 -2.82
CA VAL A 99 3.14 4.86 -3.74
C VAL A 99 4.10 3.93 -4.47
N GLU A 100 3.83 2.63 -4.42
CA GLU A 100 4.54 1.60 -5.19
C GLU A 100 3.61 0.98 -6.23
N VAL A 101 4.06 1.04 -7.49
CA VAL A 101 3.35 0.44 -8.62
C VAL A 101 4.05 -0.85 -9.01
N ALA A 102 3.40 -1.97 -8.71
CA ALA A 102 3.94 -3.31 -8.88
C ALA A 102 3.17 -4.10 -9.94
N GLN A 103 3.73 -5.24 -10.37
CA GLN A 103 3.02 -6.15 -11.26
C GLN A 103 1.92 -6.87 -10.48
N LEU A 104 0.77 -7.12 -11.13
CA LEU A 104 -0.21 -8.05 -10.57
C LEU A 104 0.38 -9.47 -10.66
N ALA A 105 0.97 -9.91 -9.55
CA ALA A 105 1.71 -11.16 -9.49
C ALA A 105 0.81 -12.41 -9.56
N SER A 106 -0.51 -12.28 -9.38
CA SER A 106 -1.39 -13.45 -9.21
C SER A 106 -1.56 -14.26 -10.49
N ASP A 107 -1.53 -13.63 -11.67
CA ASP A 107 -1.92 -14.31 -12.91
C ASP A 107 -0.99 -14.02 -14.09
N THR A 108 0.04 -13.17 -13.94
CA THR A 108 0.95 -12.87 -15.04
C THR A 108 2.24 -13.68 -14.96
N VAL A 109 2.51 -14.47 -15.99
CA VAL A 109 3.75 -15.24 -16.18
C VAL A 109 4.60 -14.53 -17.23
N THR A 110 5.89 -14.35 -16.94
CA THR A 110 6.87 -13.88 -17.92
C THR A 110 7.70 -15.07 -18.42
N VAL A 111 7.72 -15.28 -19.73
CA VAL A 111 8.49 -16.35 -20.39
C VAL A 111 9.69 -15.73 -21.10
N PHE A 112 10.89 -16.25 -20.82
CA PHE A 112 12.13 -15.84 -21.47
C PHE A 112 12.63 -16.95 -22.40
N MET A 113 12.83 -16.62 -23.68
CA MET A 113 13.43 -17.49 -24.69
C MET A 113 14.66 -16.79 -25.27
N GLY A 114 15.83 -17.02 -24.66
CA GLY A 114 17.03 -16.23 -24.94
C GLY A 114 16.82 -14.77 -24.49
N SER A 115 17.01 -13.82 -25.39
CA SER A 115 16.74 -12.39 -25.13
C SER A 115 15.28 -11.99 -25.35
N ALA A 116 14.46 -12.86 -25.93
CA ALA A 116 13.04 -12.59 -26.15
C ALA A 116 12.27 -12.79 -24.84
N ARG A 117 11.53 -11.76 -24.43
CA ARG A 117 10.66 -11.78 -23.26
C ARG A 117 9.21 -11.69 -23.71
N THR A 118 8.32 -12.49 -23.13
CA THR A 118 6.88 -12.40 -23.40
C THR A 118 6.11 -12.45 -22.09
N SER A 119 5.02 -11.70 -22.01
CA SER A 119 4.16 -11.65 -20.83
C SER A 119 2.78 -12.25 -21.15
N ILE A 120 2.27 -13.07 -20.24
CA ILE A 120 1.06 -13.86 -20.45
C ILE A 120 0.23 -13.84 -19.16
N ALA A 121 -1.08 -13.64 -19.25
CA ALA A 121 -2.00 -13.78 -18.12
C ALA A 121 -2.71 -15.14 -18.16
N CYS A 122 -2.68 -15.90 -17.06
CA CYS A 122 -3.20 -17.27 -16.99
C CYS A 122 -4.26 -17.43 -15.91
N ALA A 123 -5.52 -17.68 -16.31
CA ALA A 123 -6.61 -18.08 -15.42
C ALA A 123 -7.82 -18.63 -16.19
N PRO A 124 -8.12 -19.95 -16.22
CA PRO A 124 -7.22 -21.11 -16.12
C PRO A 124 -6.42 -21.36 -17.41
N ASN A 125 -6.77 -20.68 -18.50
CA ASN A 125 -6.05 -20.68 -19.76
C ASN A 125 -5.21 -19.42 -19.88
N CYS A 126 -4.10 -19.52 -20.58
CA CYS A 126 -3.16 -18.44 -20.78
C CYS A 126 -3.55 -17.60 -22.01
N GLN A 127 -3.51 -16.27 -21.86
CA GLN A 127 -3.78 -15.29 -22.91
C GLN A 127 -2.63 -14.28 -22.98
N PRO A 128 -2.24 -13.82 -24.19
CA PRO A 128 -1.15 -12.86 -24.33
C PRO A 128 -1.52 -11.51 -23.69
N VAL A 129 -0.58 -10.90 -22.96
CA VAL A 129 -0.71 -9.53 -22.47
C VAL A 129 0.53 -8.75 -22.88
N ILE A 130 0.35 -7.50 -23.30
CA ILE A 130 1.45 -6.65 -23.71
C ILE A 130 2.01 -5.94 -22.48
N MET A 131 3.28 -6.17 -22.17
CA MET A 131 4.01 -5.45 -21.14
C MET A 131 5.26 -4.76 -21.69
N MET A 132 5.69 -3.73 -20.97
CA MET A 132 6.93 -3.02 -21.29
C MET A 132 8.12 -3.98 -21.20
N GLY A 133 8.91 -4.02 -22.29
CA GLY A 133 10.08 -4.89 -22.41
C GLY A 133 9.78 -6.28 -22.92
N ASP A 134 8.54 -6.57 -23.34
CA ASP A 134 8.26 -7.75 -24.16
C ASP A 134 8.86 -7.60 -25.57
N ASP A 135 9.10 -8.74 -26.20
CA ASP A 135 9.66 -8.86 -27.54
C ASP A 135 8.77 -8.15 -28.57
N THR A 136 9.40 -7.43 -29.50
CA THR A 136 8.67 -6.59 -30.46
C THR A 136 7.82 -7.41 -31.43
N SER A 137 8.23 -8.64 -31.75
CA SER A 137 7.44 -9.53 -32.61
C SER A 137 6.16 -10.00 -31.91
N PHE A 138 6.28 -10.44 -30.66
CA PHE A 138 5.15 -10.85 -29.81
C PHE A 138 4.15 -9.70 -29.61
N THR A 139 4.64 -8.51 -29.26
CA THR A 139 3.79 -7.33 -29.07
C THR A 139 3.06 -6.93 -30.36
N THR A 140 3.73 -6.99 -31.51
CA THR A 140 3.10 -6.68 -32.82
C THR A 140 1.99 -7.68 -33.17
N GLU A 141 2.19 -8.97 -32.91
CA GLU A 141 1.19 -10.01 -33.16
C GLU A 141 -0.05 -9.85 -32.25
N ALA A 142 0.17 -9.57 -30.96
CA ALA A 142 -0.91 -9.31 -30.01
C ALA A 142 -1.72 -8.04 -30.36
N LEU A 143 -1.04 -6.98 -30.82
CA LEU A 143 -1.72 -5.76 -31.32
C LEU A 143 -2.54 -6.03 -32.57
N THR A 144 -2.00 -6.81 -33.51
CA THR A 144 -2.70 -7.18 -34.75
C THR A 144 -3.94 -8.02 -34.45
N SER A 145 -3.84 -8.97 -33.52
CA SER A 145 -4.98 -9.77 -33.08
C SER A 145 -6.07 -8.89 -32.46
N SER A 146 -5.66 -7.90 -31.65
CA SER A 146 -6.59 -6.96 -31.02
C SER A 146 -7.30 -6.05 -32.04
N SER A 147 -6.59 -5.58 -33.07
CA SER A 147 -7.18 -4.72 -34.10
C SER A 147 -8.20 -5.46 -34.97
N VAL A 148 -7.97 -6.74 -35.28
CA VAL A 148 -8.94 -7.61 -35.97
C VAL A 148 -10.23 -7.73 -35.16
N VAL A 149 -10.14 -8.04 -33.86
CA VAL A 149 -11.32 -8.13 -32.98
C VAL A 149 -12.07 -6.80 -32.93
N GLN A 150 -11.38 -5.67 -32.81
CA GLN A 150 -12.01 -4.34 -32.81
C GLN A 150 -12.73 -4.02 -34.12
N SER A 151 -12.17 -4.39 -35.27
CA SER A 151 -12.81 -4.19 -36.58
C SER A 151 -14.10 -4.99 -36.76
N MET A 152 -14.26 -6.10 -36.02
CA MET A 152 -15.48 -6.91 -36.03
C MET A 152 -16.54 -6.36 -35.06
N ALA A 153 -16.14 -5.71 -33.97
CA ALA A 153 -17.06 -5.13 -32.98
C ALA A 153 -17.74 -3.83 -33.46
N GLY A 154 -17.24 -3.21 -34.54
CA GLY A 154 -17.77 -1.97 -35.12
C GLY A 154 -18.78 -2.15 -36.25
N GLN A 155 -19.27 -3.37 -36.50
CA GLN A 155 -20.32 -3.68 -37.49
C GLN A 155 -21.66 -3.99 -36.80
#